data_AF-A0A7J7NFF7-F1
#
_entry.id   AF-A0A7J7NFF7-F1
#
_cell.length_a   1.000
_cell.length_b   1.000
_cell.length_c   1.000
_cell.angle_alpha   90.00
_cell.angle_beta   90.00
_cell.angle_gamma   90.00
#
_symmetry.space_group_name_H-M   'P 1'
#
loop_
_entity.id
_entity.type
_entity.pdbx_description
1 polymer ?
#
loop_
_entity_poly.entity_id
_entity_poly.type
_entity_poly.pdbx_seq_one_letter_code
_entity_poly.pdbx_strand_id
1 'polypeptide(L)'
;MGIVVGGVGNDSNDGKALLEELIKKAGGCVVVDGGFATQLERHGAKINDPLWSALCLIKEPDLIKKVHLEYLEAGADILVTSSYQATLLGFQSKGLSIQEGETMLRKSVKLAVEARDMFWEMMQKIPKHEYNRALVAASIGSYGAYLADGSEYSGCYGPDVSLDKLKDFHRRRLQVLMEAGPDLLAFETIPNKLEAQVCSSLIKIYDIRFYE
;
A
#
# COMPACT_ATOMS: atom_id res chain seq x y z
N MET A 1 1.31 3.47 12.70
CA MET A 1 0.79 2.89 11.44
C MET A 1 -0.53 2.23 11.76
N GLY A 2 -1.63 2.68 11.17
CA GLY A 2 -2.91 1.97 11.25
C GLY A 2 -3.05 1.14 9.99
N ILE A 3 -3.19 -0.18 10.11
CA ILE A 3 -3.55 -1.02 8.97
C ILE A 3 -5.06 -1.20 9.01
N VAL A 4 -5.71 -0.86 7.91
CA VAL A 4 -7.16 -0.86 7.77
C VAL A 4 -7.54 -2.05 6.90
N VAL A 5 -7.81 -3.15 7.57
CA VAL A 5 -8.10 -4.45 6.96
C VAL A 5 -9.43 -4.34 6.20
N GLY A 6 -9.37 -4.47 4.88
CA GLY A 6 -10.53 -4.41 4.02
C GLY A 6 -10.30 -5.29 2.80
N GLY A 7 -11.15 -6.31 2.62
CA GLY A 7 -11.08 -7.22 1.47
C GLY A 7 -11.65 -6.57 0.21
N VAL A 8 -11.14 -6.98 -0.95
CA VAL A 8 -11.60 -6.47 -2.25
C VAL A 8 -12.24 -7.60 -3.07
N GLY A 9 -13.57 -7.56 -3.25
CA GLY A 9 -14.32 -8.52 -4.06
C GLY A 9 -15.83 -8.54 -3.74
N ASN A 10 -16.64 -9.16 -4.61
CA ASN A 10 -18.08 -9.39 -4.40
C ASN A 10 -18.37 -10.24 -3.15
N ASP A 11 -17.33 -10.89 -2.61
CA ASP A 11 -17.31 -11.57 -1.31
C ASP A 11 -16.37 -10.82 -0.36
N SER A 12 -16.79 -9.63 0.10
CA SER A 12 -16.10 -8.76 1.07
C SER A 12 -15.83 -9.41 2.45
N ASN A 13 -16.16 -10.69 2.59
CA ASN A 13 -15.91 -11.57 3.75
C ASN A 13 -14.49 -12.17 3.76
N ASP A 14 -13.71 -12.04 2.67
CA ASP A 14 -12.46 -12.77 2.46
C ASP A 14 -11.23 -12.15 3.18
N GLY A 15 -10.96 -10.85 3.00
CA GLY A 15 -9.73 -10.21 3.52
C GLY A 15 -9.55 -10.23 5.05
N LYS A 16 -10.63 -10.07 5.81
CA LYS A 16 -10.61 -10.19 7.28
C LYS A 16 -10.36 -11.64 7.71
N ALA A 17 -11.05 -12.58 7.09
CA ALA A 17 -10.88 -14.00 7.38
C ALA A 17 -9.44 -14.44 7.07
N LEU A 18 -8.86 -13.98 5.95
CA LEU A 18 -7.46 -14.20 5.58
C LEU A 18 -6.50 -13.67 6.64
N LEU A 19 -6.71 -12.45 7.14
CA LEU A 19 -5.85 -11.89 8.18
C LEU A 19 -6.00 -12.62 9.52
N GLU A 20 -7.23 -12.91 9.95
CA GLU A 20 -7.47 -13.66 11.20
C GLU A 20 -6.88 -15.07 11.12
N GLU A 21 -7.02 -15.74 9.98
CA GLU A 21 -6.41 -17.04 9.71
C GLU A 21 -4.89 -16.95 9.74
N LEU A 22 -4.29 -15.93 9.11
CA LEU A 22 -2.86 -15.70 9.12
C LEU A 22 -2.34 -15.45 10.53
N ILE A 23 -2.99 -14.57 11.31
CA ILE A 23 -2.65 -14.31 12.71
C ILE A 23 -2.69 -15.60 13.52
N LYS A 24 -3.73 -16.42 13.34
CA LYS A 24 -3.85 -17.71 14.03
C LYS A 24 -2.72 -18.66 13.64
N LYS A 25 -2.39 -18.77 12.35
CA LYS A 25 -1.31 -19.65 11.85
C LYS A 25 0.08 -19.17 12.26
N ALA A 26 0.28 -17.87 12.42
CA ALA A 26 1.52 -17.26 12.87
C ALA A 26 1.69 -17.24 14.40
N GLY A 27 0.78 -17.87 15.16
CA GLY A 27 0.90 -17.99 16.61
C GLY A 27 0.39 -16.76 17.39
N GLY A 28 -0.48 -15.95 16.79
CA GLY A 28 -1.17 -14.83 17.42
C GLY A 28 -0.60 -13.44 17.12
N CYS A 29 0.45 -13.34 16.30
CA CYS A 29 1.03 -12.08 15.85
C CYS A 29 1.52 -12.24 14.40
N VAL A 30 1.47 -11.15 13.62
CA VAL A 30 1.99 -11.10 12.25
C VAL A 30 3.01 -9.98 12.12
N VAL A 31 4.01 -10.18 11.28
CA VAL A 31 5.06 -9.20 10.99
C VAL A 31 4.74 -8.47 9.69
N VAL A 32 4.64 -7.15 9.77
CA VAL A 32 4.56 -6.27 8.59
C VAL A 32 5.98 -5.94 8.14
N ASP A 33 6.18 -5.77 6.84
CA ASP A 33 7.46 -5.29 6.30
C ASP A 33 7.90 -3.92 6.88
N GLY A 34 9.14 -3.54 6.57
CA GLY A 34 9.80 -2.37 7.14
C GLY A 34 9.82 -1.14 6.22
N GLY A 35 10.69 -0.19 6.54
CA GLY A 35 10.91 1.01 5.74
C GLY A 35 11.35 0.69 4.31
N PHE A 36 10.41 0.81 3.36
CA PHE A 36 10.64 0.44 1.95
C PHE A 36 11.65 1.37 1.27
N ALA A 37 11.52 2.67 1.49
CA ALA A 37 12.42 3.71 0.98
C ALA A 37 13.88 3.47 1.37
N THR A 38 14.15 3.18 2.66
CA THR A 38 15.51 2.94 3.17
C THR A 38 16.17 1.72 2.51
N GLN A 39 15.40 0.66 2.22
CA GLN A 39 15.96 -0.51 1.53
C GLN A 39 16.22 -0.23 0.05
N LEU A 40 15.35 0.52 -0.63
CA LEU A 40 15.60 0.96 -2.00
C LEU A 40 16.90 1.78 -2.11
N GLU A 41 17.14 2.70 -1.17
CA GLU A 41 18.37 3.49 -1.10
C GLU A 41 19.61 2.63 -0.89
N ARG A 42 19.52 1.57 -0.07
CA ARG A 42 20.62 0.60 0.12
C ARG A 42 20.97 -0.14 -1.17
N HIS A 43 20.02 -0.31 -2.09
CA HIS A 43 20.26 -0.85 -3.43
C HIS A 43 20.62 0.22 -4.47
N GLY A 44 20.85 1.47 -4.04
CA GLY A 44 21.34 2.56 -4.88
C GLY A 44 20.25 3.41 -5.54
N ALA A 45 18.96 3.17 -5.22
CA ALA A 45 17.88 3.99 -5.74
C ALA A 45 18.00 5.44 -5.22
N LYS A 46 17.76 6.41 -6.10
CA LYS A 46 17.74 7.84 -5.75
C LYS A 46 16.31 8.31 -5.54
N ILE A 47 15.90 8.45 -4.28
CA ILE A 47 14.51 8.78 -3.91
C ILE A 47 14.33 10.23 -3.42
N ASN A 48 15.30 11.12 -3.64
CA ASN A 48 15.18 12.55 -3.35
C ASN A 48 14.29 13.25 -4.40
N ASP A 49 13.01 12.95 -4.37
CA ASP A 49 11.98 13.42 -5.29
C ASP A 49 10.64 13.46 -4.53
N PRO A 50 9.70 14.39 -4.79
CA PRO A 50 8.37 14.37 -4.16
C PRO A 50 7.59 13.05 -4.28
N LEU A 51 7.90 12.20 -5.25
CA LEU A 51 7.31 10.85 -5.36
C LEU A 51 8.01 9.79 -4.48
N TRP A 52 9.15 10.10 -3.88
CA TRP A 52 9.98 9.19 -3.06
C TRP A 52 10.14 7.82 -3.72
N SER A 53 9.76 6.74 -3.04
CA SER A 53 9.83 5.35 -3.53
C SER A 53 8.91 5.09 -4.73
N ALA A 54 7.81 5.84 -4.89
CA ALA A 54 6.93 5.68 -6.04
C ALA A 54 7.62 6.05 -7.37
N LEU A 55 8.70 6.83 -7.33
CA LEU A 55 9.55 7.08 -8.50
C LEU A 55 10.17 5.79 -9.07
N CYS A 56 10.49 4.82 -8.19
CA CYS A 56 11.02 3.53 -8.61
C CYS A 56 10.02 2.71 -9.44
N LEU A 57 8.71 2.97 -9.33
CA LEU A 57 7.71 2.33 -10.20
C LEU A 57 7.95 2.67 -11.67
N ILE A 58 8.43 3.90 -11.92
CA ILE A 58 8.72 4.43 -13.25
C ILE A 58 10.12 3.98 -13.71
N LYS A 59 11.13 4.18 -12.86
CA LYS A 59 12.54 4.06 -13.26
C LYS A 59 13.14 2.68 -13.02
N GLU A 60 12.82 2.04 -11.90
CA GLU A 60 13.56 0.90 -11.36
C GLU A 60 12.61 -0.15 -10.71
N PRO A 61 11.62 -0.68 -11.45
CA PRO A 61 10.60 -1.56 -10.88
C PRO A 61 11.15 -2.90 -10.38
N ASP A 62 12.27 -3.36 -10.93
CA ASP A 62 12.91 -4.59 -10.47
C ASP A 62 13.48 -4.45 -9.05
N LEU A 63 13.92 -3.24 -8.64
CA LEU A 63 14.35 -2.99 -7.27
C LEU A 63 13.20 -3.10 -6.27
N ILE A 64 11.98 -2.68 -6.65
CA ILE A 64 10.79 -2.81 -5.80
C ILE A 64 10.52 -4.28 -5.50
N LYS A 65 10.50 -5.13 -6.54
CA LYS A 65 10.30 -6.57 -6.38
C LYS A 65 11.41 -7.21 -5.54
N LYS A 66 12.67 -6.79 -5.74
CA LYS A 66 13.81 -7.26 -4.93
C LYS A 66 13.63 -6.93 -3.45
N VAL A 67 13.27 -5.69 -3.11
CA VAL A 67 13.06 -5.29 -1.72
C VAL A 67 11.89 -6.04 -1.07
N HIS A 68 10.80 -6.29 -1.81
CA HIS A 68 9.71 -7.15 -1.31
C HIS A 68 10.21 -8.56 -0.99
N LEU A 69 10.98 -9.18 -1.88
CA LEU A 69 11.58 -10.51 -1.63
C LEU A 69 12.48 -10.51 -0.40
N GLU A 70 13.31 -9.49 -0.20
CA GLU A 70 14.17 -9.38 0.99
C GLU A 70 13.37 -9.29 2.30
N TYR A 71 12.22 -8.61 2.30
CA TYR A 71 11.33 -8.60 3.46
C TYR A 71 10.67 -9.96 3.71
N LEU A 72 10.28 -10.70 2.67
CA LEU A 72 9.78 -12.06 2.81
C LEU A 72 10.85 -13.01 3.36
N GLU A 73 12.08 -12.92 2.86
CA GLU A 73 13.23 -13.67 3.38
C GLU A 73 13.52 -13.34 4.84
N ALA A 74 13.27 -12.10 5.27
CA ALA A 74 13.39 -11.66 6.66
C ALA A 74 12.20 -12.10 7.54
N GLY A 75 11.16 -12.70 6.97
CA GLY A 75 10.00 -13.23 7.70
C GLY A 75 8.78 -12.32 7.75
N ALA A 76 8.63 -11.38 6.82
CA ALA A 76 7.40 -10.58 6.72
C ALA A 76 6.19 -11.45 6.33
N ASP A 77 5.13 -11.33 7.11
CA ASP A 77 3.81 -11.94 6.85
C ASP A 77 2.91 -11.01 6.01
N ILE A 78 3.18 -9.71 5.99
CA ILE A 78 2.44 -8.72 5.22
C ILE A 78 3.42 -7.79 4.50
N LEU A 79 3.31 -7.73 3.17
CA LEU A 79 4.01 -6.75 2.33
C LEU A 79 3.15 -5.50 2.12
N VAL A 80 3.74 -4.33 2.28
CA VAL A 80 3.10 -3.05 2.02
C VAL A 80 3.60 -2.48 0.70
N THR A 81 2.70 -2.23 -0.24
CA THR A 81 3.06 -1.81 -1.60
C THR A 81 3.75 -0.45 -1.64
N SER A 82 4.57 -0.21 -2.67
CA SER A 82 5.22 1.10 -2.91
C SER A 82 4.26 2.16 -3.45
N SER A 83 3.06 2.32 -2.85
CA SER A 83 2.01 3.24 -3.28
C SER A 83 1.67 4.37 -2.30
N TYR A 84 2.42 4.51 -1.21
CA TYR A 84 2.23 5.56 -0.19
C TYR A 84 2.06 6.97 -0.80
N GLN A 85 3.03 7.39 -1.62
CA GLN A 85 3.03 8.66 -2.36
C GLN A 85 2.65 8.51 -3.83
N ALA A 86 2.31 7.31 -4.28
CA ALA A 86 1.77 7.10 -5.63
C ALA A 86 0.38 7.73 -5.69
N THR A 87 0.30 8.94 -6.22
CA THR A 87 -0.96 9.68 -6.40
C THR A 87 -1.09 10.09 -7.85
N LEU A 88 -2.31 10.16 -8.37
CA LEU A 88 -2.54 10.58 -9.75
C LEU A 88 -2.00 11.99 -9.99
N LEU A 89 -2.25 12.92 -9.06
CA LEU A 89 -1.71 14.28 -9.12
C LEU A 89 -0.17 14.30 -9.06
N GLY A 90 0.43 13.48 -8.18
CA GLY A 90 1.88 13.33 -8.10
C GLY A 90 2.49 12.84 -9.41
N PHE A 91 1.91 11.81 -10.03
CA PHE A 91 2.37 11.32 -11.33
C PHE A 91 2.18 12.34 -12.46
N GLN A 92 1.05 13.06 -12.47
CA GLN A 92 0.82 14.14 -13.43
C GLN A 92 1.86 15.25 -13.33
N SER A 93 2.33 15.58 -12.12
CA SER A 93 3.42 16.55 -11.93
C SER A 93 4.75 16.09 -12.54
N LYS A 94 4.89 14.79 -12.84
CA LYS A 94 6.04 14.19 -13.56
C LYS A 94 5.78 13.98 -15.05
N GLY A 95 4.68 14.51 -15.58
CA GLY A 95 4.33 14.44 -16.99
C GLY A 95 3.60 13.16 -17.41
N LEU A 96 3.16 12.32 -16.47
CA LEU A 96 2.34 11.16 -16.79
C LEU A 96 0.88 11.59 -16.99
N SER A 97 0.20 10.97 -17.96
CA SER A 97 -1.26 11.00 -18.07
C SER A 97 -1.92 10.32 -16.87
N ILE A 98 -3.22 10.55 -16.70
CA ILE A 98 -4.01 9.87 -15.65
C ILE A 98 -3.89 8.34 -15.83
N GLN A 99 -4.01 7.85 -17.06
CA GLN A 99 -3.96 6.42 -17.39
C GLN A 99 -2.59 5.81 -17.05
N GLU A 100 -1.50 6.52 -17.32
CA GLU A 100 -0.15 6.09 -16.92
C GLU A 100 0.00 6.08 -15.40
N GLY A 101 -0.53 7.10 -14.70
CA GLY A 101 -0.56 7.13 -13.24
C GLY A 101 -1.34 5.96 -12.63
N GLU A 102 -2.50 5.61 -13.20
CA GLU A 102 -3.25 4.42 -12.78
C GLU A 102 -2.47 3.13 -13.07
N THR A 103 -1.74 3.08 -14.18
CA THR A 103 -0.86 1.95 -14.51
C THR A 103 0.24 1.79 -13.46
N MET A 104 0.83 2.88 -12.97
CA MET A 104 1.83 2.83 -11.90
C MET A 104 1.23 2.36 -10.56
N LEU A 105 0.01 2.77 -10.23
CA LEU A 105 -0.72 2.28 -9.07
C LEU A 105 -0.94 0.75 -9.15
N ARG A 106 -1.47 0.25 -10.27
CA ARG A 106 -1.66 -1.20 -10.47
C ARG A 106 -0.33 -1.96 -10.43
N LYS A 107 0.72 -1.37 -11.00
CA LYS A 107 2.08 -1.94 -11.00
C LYS A 107 2.63 -2.10 -9.58
N SER A 108 2.35 -1.19 -8.66
CA SER A 108 2.80 -1.29 -7.27
C SER A 108 2.25 -2.54 -6.56
N VAL A 109 0.97 -2.86 -6.75
CA VAL A 109 0.33 -4.06 -6.21
C VAL A 109 0.86 -5.31 -6.93
N LYS A 110 0.93 -5.27 -8.26
CA LYS A 110 1.42 -6.38 -9.09
C LYS A 110 2.83 -6.83 -8.68
N LEU A 111 3.76 -5.89 -8.45
CA LEU A 111 5.13 -6.24 -8.08
C LEU A 111 5.22 -6.92 -6.71
N ALA A 112 4.42 -6.49 -5.73
CA ALA A 112 4.34 -7.12 -4.41
C ALA A 112 3.71 -8.52 -4.48
N VAL A 113 2.64 -8.67 -5.28
CA VAL A 113 1.99 -9.96 -5.56
C VAL A 113 2.94 -10.94 -6.23
N GLU A 114 3.67 -10.51 -7.27
CA GLU A 114 4.66 -11.35 -7.96
C GLU A 114 5.79 -11.78 -7.01
N ALA A 115 6.28 -10.89 -6.14
CA ALA A 115 7.29 -11.23 -5.14
C ALA A 115 6.77 -12.28 -4.14
N ARG A 116 5.57 -12.07 -3.59
CA ARG A 116 4.90 -13.02 -2.70
C ARG A 116 4.74 -14.39 -3.35
N ASP A 117 4.22 -14.43 -4.57
CA ASP A 117 3.88 -15.69 -5.24
C ASP A 117 5.15 -16.47 -5.61
N MET A 118 6.18 -15.77 -6.09
CA MET A 118 7.50 -16.36 -6.34
C MET A 118 8.10 -16.97 -5.07
N PHE A 119 8.10 -16.22 -3.96
CA PHE A 119 8.63 -16.71 -2.69
C PHE A 119 7.81 -17.89 -2.15
N TRP A 120 6.48 -17.83 -2.26
CA TRP A 120 5.59 -18.92 -1.86
C TRP A 120 5.89 -20.21 -2.62
N GLU A 121 6.03 -20.15 -3.94
CA GLU A 121 6.41 -21.31 -4.78
C GLU A 121 7.79 -21.87 -4.41
N MET A 122 8.72 -21.02 -3.98
CA MET A 122 10.02 -21.46 -3.48
C MET A 122 9.89 -22.20 -2.15
N MET A 123 9.13 -21.65 -1.20
CA MET A 123 8.92 -22.24 0.12
C MET A 123 8.21 -23.59 0.04
N GLN A 124 7.22 -23.74 -0.85
CA GLN A 124 6.50 -25.00 -1.07
C GLN A 124 7.40 -26.16 -1.50
N LYS A 125 8.59 -25.89 -2.05
CA LYS A 125 9.57 -26.92 -2.42
C LYS A 125 10.43 -27.40 -1.24
N ILE A 126 10.40 -26.70 -0.11
CA ILE A 126 11.17 -27.02 1.08
C ILE A 126 10.34 -27.96 1.97
N PRO A 127 10.79 -29.20 2.22
CA PRO A 127 10.06 -30.13 3.08
C PRO A 127 9.88 -29.56 4.49
N LYS A 128 8.64 -29.64 5.02
CA LYS A 128 8.28 -29.18 6.37
C LYS A 128 8.49 -27.68 6.62
N HIS A 129 8.42 -26.84 5.59
CA HIS A 129 8.39 -25.39 5.83
C HIS A 129 7.16 -25.00 6.66
N GLU A 130 7.33 -24.02 7.55
CA GLU A 130 6.24 -23.47 8.39
C GLU A 130 5.81 -22.08 7.93
N TYR A 131 6.41 -21.57 6.85
CA TYR A 131 6.05 -20.27 6.28
C TYR A 131 4.59 -20.27 5.81
N ASN A 132 3.85 -19.22 6.18
CA ASN A 132 2.52 -18.93 5.68
C ASN A 132 2.64 -17.99 4.49
N ARG A 133 1.80 -18.18 3.45
CA ARG A 133 1.79 -17.25 2.32
C ARG A 133 1.44 -15.84 2.82
N ALA A 134 2.38 -14.91 2.69
CA ALA A 134 2.18 -13.52 3.08
C ALA A 134 0.98 -12.87 2.39
N LEU A 135 0.41 -11.83 3.02
CA LEU A 135 -0.60 -10.96 2.40
C LEU A 135 0.05 -9.72 1.79
N VAL A 136 -0.63 -9.11 0.82
CA VAL A 136 -0.25 -7.84 0.19
C VAL A 136 -1.25 -6.76 0.59
N ALA A 137 -0.76 -5.73 1.25
CA ALA A 137 -1.52 -4.55 1.63
C ALA A 137 -1.21 -3.37 0.71
N ALA A 138 -2.22 -2.84 0.03
CA ALA A 138 -2.07 -1.63 -0.78
C ALA A 138 -1.94 -0.39 0.11
N SER A 139 -0.76 0.22 0.11
CA SER A 139 -0.48 1.46 0.85
C SER A 139 -1.24 2.66 0.29
N ILE A 140 -1.86 3.42 1.19
CA ILE A 140 -2.59 4.65 0.90
C ILE A 140 -2.14 5.71 1.89
N GLY A 141 -1.19 6.56 1.48
CA GLY A 141 -0.68 7.67 2.29
C GLY A 141 -1.63 8.86 2.38
N SER A 142 -1.36 9.76 3.31
CA SER A 142 -2.13 11.00 3.50
C SER A 142 -1.97 12.00 2.35
N TYR A 143 -2.87 12.98 2.32
CA TYR A 143 -2.77 14.16 1.48
C TYR A 143 -1.49 14.95 1.79
N GLY A 144 -1.07 14.99 3.06
CA GLY A 144 0.19 15.64 3.44
C GLY A 144 1.42 15.01 2.79
N ALA A 145 1.43 13.68 2.63
CA ALA A 145 2.51 12.98 1.94
C ALA A 145 2.64 13.39 0.46
N TYR A 146 1.52 13.73 -0.19
CA TYR A 146 1.50 14.29 -1.54
C TYR A 146 2.04 15.72 -1.59
N LEU A 147 1.78 16.54 -0.57
CA LEU A 147 2.31 17.91 -0.49
C LEU A 147 3.83 17.93 -0.34
N ALA A 148 4.41 16.87 0.22
CA ALA A 148 5.85 16.70 0.39
C ALA A 148 6.54 17.83 1.17
N ASP A 149 5.81 18.42 2.14
CA ASP A 149 6.24 19.54 3.00
C ASP A 149 6.29 19.15 4.49
N GLY A 150 6.16 17.86 4.80
CA GLY A 150 6.11 17.33 6.17
C GLY A 150 4.74 17.47 6.85
N SER A 151 3.72 17.95 6.15
CA SER A 151 2.36 18.03 6.71
C SER A 151 1.72 16.67 7.00
N GLU A 152 2.29 15.56 6.52
CA GLU A 152 1.96 14.20 6.95
C GLU A 152 2.17 13.95 8.47
N TYR A 153 2.92 14.82 9.16
CA TYR A 153 3.13 14.76 10.60
C TYR A 153 2.35 15.82 11.38
N SER A 154 2.01 16.95 10.75
CA SER A 154 1.27 18.04 11.41
C SER A 154 -0.25 17.94 11.20
N GLY A 155 -0.69 17.38 10.06
CA GLY A 155 -2.08 17.40 9.62
C GLY A 155 -2.58 18.78 9.17
N CYS A 156 -1.68 19.78 9.05
CA CYS A 156 -2.01 21.13 8.63
C CYS A 156 -1.85 21.27 7.11
N TYR A 157 -2.90 20.96 6.34
CA TYR A 157 -2.86 20.96 4.88
C TYR A 157 -3.17 22.32 4.22
N GLY A 158 -3.37 23.35 5.02
CA GLY A 158 -3.77 24.69 4.56
C GLY A 158 -5.29 24.92 4.55
N PRO A 159 -5.71 26.18 4.42
CA PRO A 159 -7.12 26.59 4.56
C PRO A 159 -8.02 26.13 3.40
N ASP A 160 -7.44 25.87 2.23
CA ASP A 160 -8.20 25.50 1.01
C ASP A 160 -8.52 24.00 0.93
N VAL A 161 -8.27 23.24 1.99
CA VAL A 161 -8.53 21.80 2.03
C VAL A 161 -9.90 21.53 2.64
N SER A 162 -10.80 21.05 1.80
CA SER A 162 -12.17 20.66 2.17
C SER A 162 -12.35 19.13 2.17
N LEU A 163 -13.45 18.67 2.78
CA LEU A 163 -13.85 17.26 2.72
C LEU A 163 -13.99 16.75 1.29
N ASP A 164 -14.57 17.54 0.38
CA ASP A 164 -14.77 17.13 -1.01
C ASP A 164 -13.46 17.03 -1.77
N LYS A 165 -12.52 17.96 -1.54
CA LYS A 165 -11.17 17.90 -2.12
C LYS A 165 -10.42 16.64 -1.67
N LEU A 166 -10.50 16.30 -0.39
CA LEU A 166 -9.90 15.07 0.15
C LEU A 166 -10.59 13.81 -0.40
N LYS A 167 -11.92 13.82 -0.54
CA LYS A 167 -12.65 12.70 -1.16
C LYS A 167 -12.19 12.49 -2.60
N ASP A 168 -12.15 13.55 -3.40
CA ASP A 168 -11.75 13.47 -4.81
C ASP A 168 -10.29 13.01 -4.96
N PHE A 169 -9.40 13.47 -4.08
CA PHE A 169 -8.00 13.05 -4.02
C PHE A 169 -7.86 11.53 -3.78
N HIS A 170 -8.60 10.96 -2.83
CA HIS A 170 -8.49 9.54 -2.49
C HIS A 170 -9.31 8.62 -3.39
N ARG A 171 -10.48 9.07 -3.88
CA ARG A 171 -11.49 8.20 -4.52
C ARG A 171 -10.93 7.36 -5.65
N ARG A 172 -10.33 8.00 -6.67
CA ARG A 172 -9.88 7.27 -7.86
C ARG A 172 -8.66 6.40 -7.55
N ARG A 173 -7.73 6.88 -6.71
CA ARG A 173 -6.58 6.10 -6.26
C ARG A 173 -7.03 4.81 -5.56
N LEU A 174 -7.99 4.93 -4.64
CA LEU A 174 -8.56 3.80 -3.92
C LEU A 174 -9.20 2.78 -4.88
N GLN A 175 -10.04 3.22 -5.82
CA GLN A 175 -10.64 2.34 -6.82
C GLN A 175 -9.60 1.57 -7.63
N VAL A 176 -8.56 2.25 -8.10
CA VAL A 176 -7.51 1.63 -8.93
C VAL A 176 -6.69 0.61 -8.12
N LEU A 177 -6.38 0.92 -6.87
CA LEU A 177 -5.69 -0.02 -5.98
C LEU A 177 -6.57 -1.22 -5.65
N MET A 178 -7.87 -1.02 -5.41
CA MET A 178 -8.82 -2.12 -5.24
C MET A 178 -8.90 -3.00 -6.49
N GLU A 179 -9.12 -2.40 -7.66
CA GLU A 179 -9.14 -3.12 -8.96
C GLU A 179 -7.86 -3.94 -9.22
N ALA A 180 -6.73 -3.54 -8.63
CA ALA A 180 -5.46 -4.25 -8.75
C ALA A 180 -5.37 -5.54 -7.90
N GLY A 181 -6.33 -5.78 -7.01
CA GLY A 181 -6.48 -7.02 -6.23
C GLY A 181 -5.46 -7.25 -5.11
N PRO A 182 -5.17 -6.28 -4.22
CA PRO A 182 -4.45 -6.54 -2.98
C PRO A 182 -5.32 -7.36 -2.02
N ASP A 183 -4.70 -8.06 -1.07
CA ASP A 183 -5.43 -8.77 -0.03
C ASP A 183 -6.02 -7.80 1.01
N LEU A 184 -5.30 -6.69 1.26
CA LEU A 184 -5.61 -5.68 2.29
C LEU A 184 -5.43 -4.25 1.74
N LEU A 185 -6.00 -3.28 2.44
CA LEU A 185 -5.70 -1.86 2.27
C LEU A 185 -4.93 -1.35 3.51
N ALA A 186 -4.02 -0.40 3.34
CA ALA A 186 -3.27 0.19 4.44
C ALA A 186 -3.36 1.71 4.37
N PHE A 187 -4.34 2.29 5.07
CA PHE A 187 -4.44 3.73 5.25
C PHE A 187 -3.46 4.18 6.32
N GLU A 188 -2.30 4.67 5.91
CA GLU A 188 -1.18 4.90 6.81
C GLU A 188 -0.76 6.37 6.87
N THR A 189 -0.23 6.75 8.03
CA THR A 189 0.27 8.12 8.31
C THR A 189 -0.77 9.19 7.96
N ILE A 190 -1.99 9.03 8.50
CA ILE A 190 -3.10 9.97 8.37
C ILE A 190 -3.16 10.86 9.63
N PRO A 191 -2.53 12.05 9.63
CA PRO A 191 -2.51 12.95 10.80
C PRO A 191 -3.78 13.79 10.94
N ASN A 192 -4.57 13.93 9.87
CA ASN A 192 -5.68 14.86 9.82
C ASN A 192 -7.03 14.15 10.05
N LYS A 193 -7.82 14.66 11.01
CA LYS A 193 -9.12 14.08 11.38
C LYS A 193 -10.15 14.11 10.23
N LEU A 194 -10.21 15.19 9.45
CA LEU A 194 -11.15 15.29 8.33
C LEU A 194 -10.79 14.26 7.25
N GLU A 195 -9.49 14.08 7.00
CA GLU A 195 -9.02 13.05 6.09
C GLU A 195 -9.36 11.64 6.58
N ALA A 196 -9.15 11.33 7.86
CA ALA A 196 -9.54 10.04 8.43
C ALA A 196 -11.05 9.76 8.27
N GLN A 197 -11.89 10.79 8.44
CA GLN A 197 -13.34 10.69 8.19
C GLN A 197 -13.64 10.42 6.71
N VAL A 198 -12.91 11.06 5.80
CA VAL A 198 -13.02 10.81 4.36
C VAL A 198 -12.64 9.37 4.03
N CYS A 199 -11.50 8.88 4.49
CA CYS A 199 -11.08 7.49 4.30
C CYS A 199 -12.15 6.52 4.80
N SER A 200 -12.63 6.70 6.03
CA SER A 200 -13.73 5.88 6.58
C SER A 200 -15.01 5.93 5.73
N SER A 201 -15.38 7.11 5.21
CA SER A 201 -16.56 7.26 4.35
C SER A 201 -16.40 6.55 3.00
N LEU A 202 -15.22 6.62 2.39
CA LEU A 202 -14.95 5.97 1.10
C LEU A 202 -14.97 4.45 1.26
N ILE A 203 -14.38 3.93 2.34
CA ILE A 203 -14.41 2.52 2.70
C ILE A 203 -15.86 2.01 2.78
N LYS A 204 -16.74 2.74 3.49
CA LYS A 204 -18.18 2.40 3.56
C LYS A 204 -18.89 2.45 2.20
N ILE A 205 -18.57 3.45 1.36
CA ILE A 205 -19.18 3.59 0.02
C ILE A 205 -18.85 2.40 -0.87
N TYR A 206 -17.64 1.87 -0.77
CA TYR A 206 -17.20 0.72 -1.56
C TYR A 206 -17.49 -0.64 -0.89
N ASP A 207 -18.37 -0.67 0.12
CA ASP A 207 -18.69 -1.84 0.98
C ASP A 207 -17.45 -2.60 1.48
N ILE A 208 -16.37 -1.86 1.72
CA ILE A 208 -15.22 -2.39 2.45
C ILE A 208 -15.63 -2.36 3.93
N ARG A 209 -15.87 -3.51 4.55
CA ARG A 209 -16.41 -3.54 5.93
C ARG A 209 -15.31 -3.51 6.97
N PHE A 210 -15.47 -2.60 7.94
CA PHE A 210 -14.86 -2.68 9.26
C PHE A 210 -15.82 -3.37 10.22
N TYR A 211 -15.31 -4.14 11.18
CA TYR A 211 -16.06 -4.47 12.37
C TYR A 211 -15.21 -4.13 13.59
N GLU A 212 -15.85 -3.40 14.51
CA GLU A 212 -15.32 -2.93 15.81
C GLU A 212 -14.79 -4.06 16.70
#